data_AF-A0A9C7V0J3-F1
#
_entry.id   AF-A0A9C7V0J3-F1
#
_cell.length_a   1.000
_cell.length_b   1.000
_cell.length_c   1.000
_cell.angle_alpha   90.00
_cell.angle_beta   90.00
_cell.angle_gamma   90.00
#
_symmetry.space_group_name_H-M   'P 1'
#
loop_
_entity.id
_entity.type
_entity.pdbx_description
1 polymer ?
#
loop_
_entity_poly.entity_id
_entity_poly.type
_entity_poly.pdbx_seq_one_letter_code
_entity_poly.pdbx_strand_id
1 'polypeptide(L)'
;YCGNYYGTPRKAVEDMLSAGRDVILKIEVEGAMNIRRQFPECCLVFILPPSMHELERRLRKRGTETEEKIIERTAQAREELKFAENYDYLIVNGELEKAVDDLRAVIEAEKLRKVRRMPLLDALRAE
;
A
#
# COMPACT_ATOMS: atom_id res chain seq x y z
N TYR A 1 -0.93 -6.18 -16.67
CA TYR A 1 -0.22 -4.89 -16.90
C TYR A 1 0.54 -4.97 -18.22
N CYS A 2 0.26 -4.07 -19.18
CA CYS A 2 0.87 -4.05 -20.53
C CYS A 2 0.89 -5.43 -21.25
N GLY A 3 -0.23 -6.14 -21.30
CA GLY A 3 -0.34 -7.44 -21.98
C GLY A 3 0.22 -8.66 -21.22
N ASN A 4 0.77 -8.46 -20.02
CA ASN A 4 1.30 -9.54 -19.19
C ASN A 4 0.40 -9.83 -17.98
N TYR A 5 0.29 -11.11 -17.62
CA TYR A 5 -0.34 -11.57 -16.38
C TYR A 5 0.60 -11.35 -15.20
N TYR A 6 0.16 -10.55 -14.25
CA TYR A 6 0.81 -10.40 -12.95
C TYR A 6 -0.23 -10.66 -11.88
N GLY A 7 0.16 -11.38 -10.84
CA GLY A 7 -0.71 -11.70 -9.72
C GLY A 7 0.11 -12.08 -8.50
N THR A 8 -0.41 -11.76 -7.32
CA THR A 8 0.14 -12.23 -6.06
C THR A 8 -0.52 -13.56 -5.71
N PRO A 9 0.21 -14.70 -5.68
CA PRO A 9 -0.39 -15.99 -5.38
C PRO A 9 -0.94 -16.00 -3.96
N ARG A 10 -2.26 -16.21 -3.83
CA ARG A 10 -2.98 -16.24 -2.55
C ARG A 10 -2.32 -17.15 -1.52
N LYS A 11 -2.00 -18.39 -1.92
CA LYS A 11 -1.40 -19.39 -1.03
C LYS A 11 -0.07 -18.91 -0.44
N ALA A 12 0.79 -18.26 -1.24
CA ALA A 12 2.07 -17.76 -0.75
C ALA A 12 1.90 -16.66 0.31
N VAL A 13 0.89 -15.81 0.16
CA VAL A 13 0.55 -14.79 1.16
C VAL A 13 0.03 -15.45 2.43
N GLU A 14 -0.92 -16.38 2.30
CA GLU A 14 -1.50 -17.10 3.45
C GLU A 14 -0.43 -17.88 4.22
N ASP A 15 0.46 -18.61 3.54
CA ASP A 15 1.55 -19.36 4.16
C ASP A 15 2.49 -18.44 4.97
N MET A 16 2.80 -17.25 4.45
CA MET A 16 3.62 -16.26 5.17
C MET A 16 2.90 -15.68 6.39
N LEU A 17 1.62 -15.35 6.26
CA LEU A 17 0.80 -14.85 7.37
C LEU A 17 0.65 -15.92 8.47
N SER A 18 0.42 -17.19 8.09
CA SER A 18 0.36 -18.32 9.03
C SER A 18 1.69 -18.57 9.74
N ALA A 19 2.81 -18.21 9.12
CA ALA A 19 4.13 -18.23 9.76
C ALA A 19 4.39 -17.00 10.67
N GLY A 20 3.39 -16.15 10.91
CA GLY A 20 3.48 -14.97 11.77
C GLY A 20 4.25 -13.80 11.16
N ARG A 21 4.40 -13.76 9.83
CA ARG A 21 5.12 -12.69 9.12
C ARG A 21 4.15 -11.64 8.59
N ASP A 22 4.54 -10.36 8.67
CA ASP A 22 3.86 -9.30 7.96
C ASP A 22 4.19 -9.37 6.46
N VAL A 23 3.17 -9.25 5.60
CA VAL A 23 3.32 -9.25 4.13
C VAL A 23 3.01 -7.87 3.59
N ILE A 24 3.98 -7.26 2.89
CA ILE A 24 3.81 -5.97 2.22
C ILE A 24 3.66 -6.23 0.71
N LEU A 25 2.54 -5.81 0.14
CA LEU A 25 2.28 -5.90 -1.29
C LEU A 25 2.35 -4.51 -1.93
N LYS A 26 3.23 -4.35 -2.92
CA LYS A 26 3.27 -3.16 -3.78
C LYS A 26 2.49 -3.45 -5.05
N ILE A 27 1.26 -2.93 -5.13
CA ILE A 27 0.33 -3.17 -6.24
C ILE A 27 -0.38 -1.87 -6.64
N GLU A 28 -0.95 -1.86 -7.84
CA GLU A 28 -1.75 -0.75 -8.38
C GLU A 28 -3.12 -0.66 -7.68
N VAL A 29 -3.79 0.48 -7.87
CA VAL A 29 -5.06 0.81 -7.20
C VAL A 29 -6.13 -0.26 -7.43
N GLU A 30 -6.35 -0.70 -8.67
CA GLU A 30 -7.32 -1.75 -8.97
C GLU A 30 -6.98 -3.07 -8.29
N GLY A 31 -5.69 -3.42 -8.25
CA GLY A 31 -5.17 -4.58 -7.55
C GLY A 31 -5.44 -4.50 -6.05
N ALA A 32 -5.22 -3.33 -5.44
CA ALA A 32 -5.48 -3.09 -4.02
C ALA A 32 -6.96 -3.27 -3.67
N MET A 33 -7.87 -2.74 -4.50
CA MET A 33 -9.31 -2.92 -4.31
C MET A 33 -9.72 -4.39 -4.43
N ASN A 34 -9.12 -5.14 -5.35
CA ASN A 34 -9.35 -6.58 -5.47
C ASN A 34 -8.85 -7.35 -4.22
N ILE A 35 -7.67 -7.00 -3.70
CA ILE A 35 -7.15 -7.57 -2.45
C ILE A 35 -8.09 -7.28 -1.28
N ARG A 36 -8.57 -6.04 -1.11
CA ARG A 36 -9.51 -5.68 -0.04
C ARG A 36 -10.81 -6.47 -0.08
N ARG A 37 -11.33 -6.78 -1.28
CA ARG A 37 -12.52 -7.65 -1.42
C ARG A 37 -12.25 -9.09 -0.97
N GLN A 38 -11.05 -9.61 -1.22
CA GLN A 38 -10.68 -10.99 -0.87
C GLN A 38 -10.15 -11.12 0.57
N PHE A 39 -9.57 -10.05 1.11
CA PHE A 39 -8.98 -9.95 2.43
C PHE A 39 -9.45 -8.64 3.10
N PRO A 40 -10.69 -8.61 3.65
CA PRO A 40 -11.24 -7.39 4.25
C PRO A 40 -10.41 -6.80 5.40
N GLU A 41 -9.64 -7.65 6.08
CA GLU A 41 -8.74 -7.29 7.18
C GLU A 41 -7.40 -6.69 6.71
N CYS A 42 -7.13 -6.62 5.40
CA CYS A 42 -5.89 -6.03 4.89
C CYS A 42 -5.84 -4.54 5.22
N CYS A 43 -4.65 -4.02 5.55
CA CYS A 43 -4.43 -2.59 5.69
C CYS A 43 -3.95 -2.01 4.34
N LEU A 44 -4.69 -1.04 3.81
CA LEU A 44 -4.35 -0.31 2.60
C LEU A 44 -3.70 1.02 2.94
N VAL A 45 -2.47 1.22 2.44
CA VAL A 45 -1.72 2.47 2.60
C VAL A 45 -1.46 3.10 1.23
N PHE A 46 -1.94 4.33 1.03
CA PHE A 46 -1.67 5.10 -0.18
C PHE A 46 -0.50 6.05 0.06
N ILE A 47 0.47 6.07 -0.86
CA ILE A 47 1.62 6.97 -0.79
C ILE A 47 1.40 8.15 -1.72
N LEU A 48 1.17 9.33 -1.13
CA LEU A 48 0.96 10.59 -1.85
C LEU A 48 2.30 11.26 -2.16
N PRO A 49 2.47 11.88 -3.33
CA PRO A 49 3.50 12.91 -3.49
C PRO A 49 3.09 14.17 -2.69
N PRO A 50 4.03 15.04 -2.29
CA PRO A 50 3.69 16.29 -1.61
C PRO A 50 3.02 17.29 -2.56
N SER A 51 3.19 17.12 -3.88
CA SER A 51 2.41 17.82 -4.91
C SER A 51 2.52 17.08 -6.25
N MET A 52 1.59 17.36 -7.18
CA MET A 52 1.67 16.83 -8.54
C MET A 52 2.92 17.34 -9.29
N HIS A 53 3.32 18.60 -9.04
CA HIS A 53 4.53 19.15 -9.62
C HIS A 53 5.78 18.41 -9.14
N GLU A 54 5.83 18.05 -7.85
CA GLU A 54 6.94 17.28 -7.30
C GLU A 54 6.98 15.86 -7.87
N LEU A 55 5.83 15.22 -8.08
CA LEU A 55 5.76 13.91 -8.75
C LEU A 55 6.38 13.98 -10.16
N GLU A 56 5.93 14.95 -10.96
CA GLU A 56 6.41 15.18 -12.33
C GLU A 56 7.91 15.48 -12.36
N ARG A 57 8.39 16.34 -11.45
CA ARG A 57 9.82 16.63 -11.26
C ARG A 57 10.63 15.37 -10.94
N ARG A 58 10.11 14.50 -10.05
CA ARG A 58 10.75 13.22 -9.70
C ARG A 58 10.79 12.25 -10.89
N LEU A 59 9.73 12.17 -11.69
CA LEU A 59 9.69 11.34 -12.90
C LEU A 59 10.74 11.83 -13.93
N ARG A 60 10.79 13.13 -14.21
CA ARG A 60 11.81 13.72 -15.09
C ARG A 60 13.23 13.48 -14.59
N LYS A 61 13.47 13.68 -13.30
CA LYS A 61 14.81 13.49 -12.68
C LYS A 61 15.33 12.05 -12.82
N ARG A 62 14.45 11.05 -12.93
CA ARG A 62 14.87 9.65 -13.14
C ARG A 62 15.52 9.43 -14.51
N GLY A 63 15.26 10.28 -15.50
CA GLY A 63 15.92 10.26 -16.81
C GLY A 63 15.73 8.97 -17.62
N THR A 64 14.77 8.12 -17.24
CA THR A 64 14.56 6.78 -17.83
C THR A 64 13.32 6.73 -18.72
N GLU A 65 12.57 7.82 -18.82
CA GLU A 65 11.27 7.89 -19.47
C GLU A 65 11.24 9.07 -20.45
N THR A 66 10.50 8.91 -21.55
CA THR A 66 10.28 10.00 -22.51
C THR A 66 9.24 10.98 -21.97
N GLU A 67 9.19 12.18 -22.53
CA GLU A 67 8.24 13.22 -22.09
C GLU A 67 6.79 12.74 -22.23
N GLU A 68 6.46 12.00 -23.28
CA GLU A 68 5.12 11.43 -23.49
C GLU A 68 4.73 10.47 -22.35
N LYS A 69 5.66 9.60 -21.91
CA LYS A 69 5.43 8.67 -20.80
C LYS A 69 5.30 9.39 -19.46
N ILE A 70 6.03 10.49 -19.27
CA ILE A 70 5.91 11.31 -18.06
C ILE A 70 4.53 11.95 -17.98
N ILE A 71 4.02 12.49 -19.09
CA ILE A 71 2.66 13.05 -19.18
C ILE A 71 1.62 11.97 -18.90
N GLU A 72 1.74 10.79 -19.53
CA GLU A 72 0.85 9.65 -19.31
C GLU A 72 0.81 9.23 -17.84
N ARG A 73 1.99 9.05 -17.21
CA ARG A 73 2.07 8.68 -15.78
C ARG A 73 1.53 9.75 -14.86
N THR A 74 1.76 11.02 -15.17
CA THR A 74 1.24 12.13 -14.36
C THR A 74 -0.27 12.20 -14.46
N ALA A 75 -0.85 11.93 -15.64
CA ALA A 75 -2.29 11.82 -15.83
C ALA A 75 -2.87 10.61 -15.09
N GLN A 76 -2.24 9.44 -15.22
CA GLN A 76 -2.62 8.23 -14.49
C GLN A 76 -2.63 8.46 -12.98
N ALA A 77 -1.59 9.11 -12.43
CA ALA A 77 -1.52 9.42 -11.01
C ALA A 77 -2.68 10.32 -10.54
N ARG A 78 -3.16 11.26 -11.37
CA ARG A 78 -4.35 12.07 -11.05
C ARG A 78 -5.62 11.24 -10.98
N GLU A 79 -5.76 10.26 -11.85
CA GLU A 79 -6.89 9.33 -11.82
C GLU A 79 -6.80 8.42 -10.60
N GLU A 80 -5.61 7.91 -10.27
CA GLU A 80 -5.38 7.08 -9.08
C GLU A 80 -5.68 7.82 -7.76
N LEU A 81 -5.42 9.13 -7.69
CA LEU A 81 -5.76 9.95 -6.51
C LEU A 81 -7.26 9.94 -6.18
N LYS A 82 -8.14 9.73 -7.16
CA LYS A 82 -9.60 9.63 -6.91
C LYS A 82 -9.96 8.44 -6.04
N PHE A 83 -9.12 7.41 -6.00
CA PHE A 83 -9.33 6.22 -5.20
C PHE A 83 -8.73 6.31 -3.80
N ALA A 84 -7.97 7.37 -3.50
CA ALA A 84 -7.27 7.52 -2.22
C ALA A 84 -8.24 7.47 -1.01
N GLU A 85 -9.49 7.90 -1.18
CA GLU A 85 -10.53 7.79 -0.14
C GLU A 85 -10.87 6.35 0.27
N ASN A 86 -10.53 5.36 -0.55
CA ASN A 86 -10.78 3.95 -0.27
C ASN A 86 -9.65 3.27 0.52
N TYR A 87 -8.60 4.02 0.90
CA TYR A 87 -7.45 3.52 1.65
C TYR A 87 -7.59 3.81 3.14
N ASP A 88 -7.01 2.96 3.98
CA ASP A 88 -7.07 3.13 5.44
C ASP A 88 -6.12 4.25 5.92
N TYR A 89 -4.99 4.45 5.22
CA TYR A 89 -3.99 5.45 5.56
C TYR A 89 -3.45 6.18 4.32
N LEU A 90 -3.21 7.48 4.46
CA LEU A 90 -2.55 8.33 3.47
C LEU A 90 -1.22 8.81 4.03
N ILE A 91 -0.10 8.48 3.37
CA ILE A 91 1.24 8.92 3.76
C ILE A 91 1.81 9.84 2.69
N VAL A 92 2.19 11.06 3.07
CA VAL A 92 2.83 12.02 2.15
C VAL A 92 4.32 11.76 2.11
N ASN A 93 4.83 11.37 0.93
CA ASN A 93 6.24 11.17 0.66
C ASN A 93 6.92 12.48 0.24
N GLY A 94 6.96 13.44 1.16
CA GLY A 94 7.73 14.69 1.03
C GLY A 94 9.21 14.44 1.29
N GLU A 95 9.51 14.01 2.51
CA GLU A 95 10.83 13.58 2.99
C GLU A 95 10.81 12.06 3.20
N LEU A 96 11.85 11.37 2.72
CA LEU A 96 11.88 9.91 2.68
C LEU A 96 11.85 9.33 4.10
N GLU A 97 12.67 9.88 4.99
CA GLU A 97 12.81 9.44 6.38
C GLU A 97 11.47 9.54 7.11
N LYS A 98 10.79 10.69 6.97
CA LYS A 98 9.47 10.89 7.56
C LYS A 98 8.45 9.89 7.01
N ALA A 99 8.41 9.67 5.70
CA ALA A 99 7.45 8.73 5.10
C ALA A 99 7.69 7.28 5.54
N VAL A 100 8.95 6.90 5.76
CA VAL A 100 9.32 5.60 6.32
C VAL A 100 8.86 5.48 7.76
N ASP A 101 9.04 6.51 8.57
CA ASP A 101 8.60 6.51 9.97
C ASP A 101 7.06 6.49 10.09
N ASP A 102 6.37 7.25 9.25
CA ASP A 102 4.91 7.20 9.16
C ASP A 102 4.43 5.77 8.80
N LEU A 103 5.09 5.10 7.85
CA LEU A 103 4.74 3.72 7.46
C LEU A 103 5.02 2.73 8.59
N ARG A 104 6.14 2.87 9.31
CA ARG A 104 6.44 2.05 10.49
C ARG A 104 5.37 2.22 11.56
N ALA A 105 4.95 3.46 11.82
CA ALA A 105 3.91 3.75 12.79
C ALA A 105 2.57 3.08 12.42
N VAL A 106 2.19 3.09 11.13
CA VAL A 106 1.00 2.39 10.64
C VAL A 106 1.12 0.87 10.88
N ILE A 107 2.26 0.26 10.55
CA ILE A 107 2.48 -1.19 10.75
C ILE A 107 2.34 -1.56 12.23
N GLU A 108 2.98 -0.80 13.12
CA GLU A 108 2.93 -1.08 14.56
C GLU A 108 1.53 -0.85 15.14
N ALA A 109 0.82 0.20 14.70
CA ALA A 109 -0.57 0.43 15.09
C ALA A 109 -1.49 -0.72 14.64
N GLU A 110 -1.33 -1.20 13.40
CA GLU A 110 -2.12 -2.31 12.88
C GLU A 110 -1.94 -3.61 13.68
N LYS A 111 -0.72 -3.89 14.18
CA LYS A 111 -0.45 -5.04 15.06
C LYS A 111 -1.15 -4.95 16.42
N LEU A 112 -1.55 -3.75 16.84
CA LEU A 112 -2.24 -3.50 18.10
C LEU A 112 -3.76 -3.53 17.97
N ARG A 113 -4.31 -3.63 16.75
CA ARG A 113 -5.76 -3.67 16.55
C ARG A 113 -6.40 -4.83 17.30
N LYS A 114 -7.53 -4.54 17.97
CA LYS A 114 -8.29 -5.50 18.77
C LYS A 114 -8.58 -6.81 18.04
N VAL A 115 -8.90 -6.74 16.74
CA VAL A 115 -9.23 -7.92 15.92
C VAL A 115 -8.04 -8.89 15.83
N ARG A 116 -6.81 -8.37 15.78
CA ARG A 116 -5.58 -9.17 15.74
C ARG A 116 -5.13 -9.64 17.12
N ARG A 117 -5.57 -8.98 18.18
CA ARG A 117 -5.25 -9.30 19.58
C ARG A 117 -6.32 -10.15 20.27
N MET A 118 -7.46 -10.39 19.64
CA MET A 118 -8.55 -11.20 20.22
C MET A 118 -8.08 -12.59 20.67
N PRO A 119 -7.26 -13.34 19.90
CA PRO A 119 -6.77 -14.65 20.35
C PRO A 119 -5.95 -14.58 21.64
N LEU A 120 -5.18 -13.50 21.84
CA LEU A 120 -4.43 -13.28 23.07
C LEU A 120 -5.36 -13.03 24.26
N LEU A 121 -6.41 -12.21 24.07
CA LEU A 121 -7.39 -11.93 25.11
C LEU A 121 -8.19 -13.18 25.48
N ASP A 122 -8.56 -14.01 24.50
CA ASP A 122 -9.30 -15.24 24.73
C ASP A 122 -8.45 -16.28 25.48
N ALA A 123 -7.14 -16.36 25.18
CA ALA A 123 -6.21 -17.20 25.93
C ALA A 123 -6.15 -16.78 27.41
N LEU A 124 -6.02 -15.47 27.69
CA LEU A 124 -5.99 -14.95 29.06
C LEU A 124 -7.29 -15.17 29.84
N ARG A 125 -8.44 -15.28 29.17
CA ARG A 125 -9.74 -15.55 29.81
C ARG A 125 -9.94 -17.02 30.17
N ALA A 126 -9.18 -17.91 29.53
CA ALA A 126 -9.26 -19.35 29.74
C ALA A 126 -8.29 -19.86 30.83
N GLU A 127 -7.43 -18.98 31.35
CA GLU A 127 -6.62 -19.18 32.56
C GLU A 127 -7.47 -19.05 33.84
#